data_AF-S2QP19-F1
#
_entry.id   AF-S2QP19-F1
#
_cell.length_a   1.000
_cell.length_b   1.000
_cell.length_c   1.000
_cell.angle_alpha   90.00
_cell.angle_beta   90.00
_cell.angle_gamma   90.00
#
_symmetry.space_group_name_H-M   'P 1'
#
loop_
_entity.id
_entity.type
_entity.pdbx_description
1 polymer ?
#
loop_
_entity_poly.entity_id
_entity_poly.type
_entity_poly.pdbx_seq_one_letter_code
_entity_poly.pdbx_strand_id
1 'polypeptide(L)' 'MKKKVLLVSSSGGHLTHLLKIVPIFEDWNRTWVTFDKEDAVSSLTDEQLVFAHFPTNRNIVNLIKNFFLAIKVIKKLSLI' A
#
# COMPACT_ATOMS: atom_id res chain seq x y z
N MET A 1 12.25 3.03 19.22
CA MET A 1 11.06 2.88 18.34
C MET A 1 11.53 2.54 16.93
N LYS A 2 10.97 1.51 16.29
CA LYS A 2 11.25 1.20 14.88
C LYS A 2 10.71 2.32 13.96
N LYS A 3 11.45 2.65 12.90
CA LYS A 3 11.01 3.62 11.89
C LYS A 3 9.78 3.08 11.14
N LYS A 4 8.96 3.97 10.58
CA LYS A 4 7.74 3.59 9.83
C LYS A 4 7.93 3.84 8.34
N VAL A 5 7.42 2.94 7.50
CA VAL A 5 7.40 3.11 6.05
C VAL A 5 6.04 2.73 5.48
N LEU A 6 5.54 3.56 4.58
CA LEU A 6 4.33 3.30 3.80
C LEU A 6 4.73 3.00 2.36
N LEU A 7 4.50 1.77 1.93
CA LEU A 7 4.83 1.25 0.61
C LEU A 7 3.56 1.25 -0.24
N VAL A 8 3.56 1.98 -1.35
CA VAL A 8 2.39 2.14 -2.23
C VAL A 8 2.72 1.60 -3.61
N SER A 9 1.96 0.63 -4.09
CA SER A 9 2.14 0.07 -5.43
C SER A 9 0.84 -0.48 -5.98
N SER A 10 0.71 -0.54 -7.31
CA SER A 10 -0.35 -1.33 -7.93
C SER A 10 -0.02 -2.83 -7.83
N SER A 11 -0.98 -3.69 -8.14
CA SER A 11 -0.72 -5.12 -8.34
C SER A 11 0.21 -5.40 -9.55
N GLY A 12 0.62 -6.65 -9.74
CA GLY A 12 1.43 -7.11 -10.87
C GLY A 12 2.90 -6.67 -10.81
N GLY A 13 3.49 -6.36 -11.96
CA GLY A 13 4.93 -6.09 -12.09
C GLY A 13 5.45 -4.94 -11.22
N HIS A 14 4.63 -3.91 -10.96
CA HIS A 14 5.01 -2.82 -10.05
C HIS A 14 5.19 -3.32 -8.61
N LEU A 15 4.32 -4.22 -8.15
CA LEU A 15 4.47 -4.86 -6.84
C LEU A 15 5.70 -5.77 -6.83
N THR A 16 5.92 -6.58 -7.87
CA THR A 16 7.09 -7.44 -7.98
C THR A 16 8.40 -6.66 -7.90
N HIS A 17 8.48 -5.48 -8.54
CA HIS A 17 9.66 -4.63 -8.45
C HIS A 17 9.83 -4.04 -7.06
N LEU A 18 8.75 -3.59 -6.42
CA LEU A 18 8.82 -3.03 -5.08
C LEU A 18 9.25 -4.09 -4.05
N LEU A 19 8.73 -5.32 -4.15
CA LEU A 19 9.10 -6.46 -3.29
C LEU A 19 10.61 -6.75 -3.28
N LYS A 20 11.32 -6.48 -4.38
CA LYS A 20 12.79 -6.62 -4.43
C LYS A 20 13.53 -5.58 -3.59
N ILE A 21 12.91 -4.44 -3.33
CA ILE A 21 13.49 -3.29 -2.59
C ILE A 21 13.10 -3.36 -1.11
N VAL A 22 11.99 -4.03 -0.78
CA VAL A 22 11.47 -4.20 0.60
C VAL A 22 12.49 -4.67 1.63
N PRO A 23 13.45 -5.58 1.33
CA PRO A 23 14.44 -6.01 2.31
C PRO A 23 15.25 -4.85 2.93
N ILE A 24 15.39 -3.71 2.23
CA ILE A 24 16.04 -2.51 2.78
C ILE A 24 15.29 -1.95 4.01
N PHE A 25 14.01 -2.27 4.12
CA PHE A 25 13.12 -1.85 5.21
C PHE A 25 12.77 -3.00 6.17
N GLU A 26 13.63 -4.02 6.28
CA GLU A 26 13.37 -5.19 7.15
C GLU A 26 13.10 -4.81 8.61
N ASP A 27 13.84 -3.83 9.12
CA ASP A 27 13.75 -3.34 10.50
C ASP A 27 12.67 -2.27 10.73
N TRP A 28 11.90 -1.93 9.70
CA TRP A 28 10.89 -0.88 9.76
C TRP A 28 9.51 -1.48 9.94
N ASN A 29 8.62 -0.72 10.56
CA ASN A 29 7.20 -1.05 10.58
C ASN A 29 6.62 -0.72 9.21
N ARG A 30 6.40 -1.76 8.40
CA ARG A 30 5.89 -1.64 7.04
C ARG A 30 4.37 -1.63 7.02
N THR A 31 3.81 -0.76 6.20
CA THR A 31 2.38 -0.79 5.83
C THR A 31 2.30 -0.63 4.32
N TRP A 32 1.39 -1.37 3.72
CA TRP A 32 1.25 -1.49 2.28
C TRP A 32 -0.07 -0.94 1.83
N VAL A 33 -0.05 -0.15 0.75
CA VAL A 33 -1.24 0.25 0.02
C VAL A 33 -1.17 -0.37 -1.37
N THR A 34 -2.12 -1.25 -1.67
CA THR A 34 -2.21 -1.95 -2.96
C THR A 34 -3.66 -2.21 -3.33
N PHE A 35 -3.91 -2.90 -4.43
CA PHE A 35 -5.25 -3.28 -4.86
C PHE A 35 -5.66 -4.62 -4.26
N ASP A 36 -6.95 -4.76 -3.98
CA ASP A 36 -7.54 -6.04 -3.57
C ASP A 36 -7.59 -7.00 -4.77
N LYS A 37 -6.45 -7.62 -5.05
CA LYS A 37 -6.28 -8.64 -6.08
C LYS A 37 -5.47 -9.80 -5.52
N GLU A 38 -5.78 -10.99 -6.00
CA GLU A 38 -5.19 -12.24 -5.52
C GLU A 38 -3.66 -12.25 -5.58
N ASP A 39 -3.06 -11.69 -6.63
CA ASP A 39 -1.60 -11.59 -6.78
C ASP A 39 -0.96 -10.71 -5.70
N ALA A 40 -1.63 -9.61 -5.33
CA ALA A 40 -1.17 -8.70 -4.30
C ALA A 40 -1.37 -9.27 -2.89
N VAL A 41 -2.53 -9.89 -2.64
CA VAL A 41 -2.88 -10.48 -1.33
C VAL A 41 -1.94 -11.64 -1.02
N SER A 42 -1.76 -12.57 -1.95
CA SER A 42 -0.87 -13.73 -1.77
C SER A 42 0.59 -13.32 -1.53
N SER A 43 1.07 -12.29 -2.23
CA SER A 43 2.45 -11.79 -2.09
C SER A 43 2.72 -11.03 -0.79
N LEU A 44 1.68 -10.62 -0.05
CA LEU A 44 1.77 -9.72 1.11
C LEU A 44 1.03 -10.28 2.34
N THR A 45 0.91 -11.61 2.45
CA THR A 45 0.09 -12.28 3.47
C THR A 45 0.48 -11.91 4.91
N ASP A 46 1.76 -11.69 5.17
CA ASP A 46 2.29 -11.36 6.51
C ASP A 46 2.46 -9.85 6.75
N GLU A 47 1.94 -9.02 5.86
CA GLU A 47 2.13 -7.56 5.88
C GLU A 47 0.86 -6.81 6.28
N GLN A 48 1.02 -5.59 6.79
CA GLN A 48 -0.13 -4.71 7.10
C GLN A 48 -0.68 -4.10 5.80
N LEU A 49 -1.81 -4.61 5.31
CA LEU A 49 -2.42 -4.18 4.05
C LEU A 49 -3.51 -3.12 4.22
N VAL A 50 -3.55 -2.18 3.29
CA VAL A 50 -4.65 -1.25 3.03
C VAL A 50 -5.00 -1.31 1.55
N PHE A 51 -6.27 -1.58 1.25
CA PHE A 51 -6.70 -1.66 -0.14
C PHE A 51 -7.13 -0.29 -0.68
N ALA A 52 -6.50 0.11 -1.78
CA ALA A 52 -6.89 1.24 -2.60
C ALA A 52 -7.97 0.83 -3.61
N HIS A 53 -8.78 1.81 -4.02
CA HIS A 53 -9.83 1.62 -5.02
C HIS A 53 -9.24 1.57 -6.43
N PHE A 54 -9.66 0.58 -7.22
CA PHE A 54 -9.25 0.38 -8.61
C PHE A 54 -10.46 0.03 -9.49
N PRO A 55 -10.40 0.19 -10.83
CA PRO A 55 -9.32 0.81 -11.61
C PRO A 55 -9.24 2.32 -11.35
N THR A 56 -8.03 2.87 -11.30
CA THR A 56 -7.78 4.31 -11.13
C THR A 56 -7.72 5.05 -12.47
N ASN A 57 -7.42 4.34 -13.56
CA ASN A 57 -7.35 4.91 -14.90
C ASN A 57 -8.74 5.38 -15.35
N ARG A 58 -8.85 6.67 -15.68
CA ARG A 58 -10.09 7.31 -16.17
C ARG A 58 -11.29 7.15 -15.23
N ASN A 59 -11.05 7.05 -13.92
CA ASN A 59 -12.10 6.90 -12.93
C ASN A 59 -11.98 7.98 -11.83
N ILE A 60 -12.72 9.09 -12.01
CA ILE A 60 -12.69 10.22 -11.07
C ILE A 60 -13.27 9.86 -9.70
N VAL A 61 -14.24 8.95 -9.65
CA VAL A 61 -14.84 8.47 -8.39
C VAL A 61 -13.78 7.76 -7.56
N ASN A 62 -12.98 6.89 -8.18
CA ASN A 62 -11.90 6.19 -7.48
C ASN A 62 -10.74 7.13 -7.12
N LEU A 63 -10.47 8.17 -7.92
CA LEU A 63 -9.52 9.22 -7.54
C LEU A 63 -9.93 9.90 -6.24
N ILE A 64 -11.19 10.34 -6.14
CA ILE A 64 -11.72 11.01 -4.94
C ILE A 64 -11.69 10.07 -3.74
N LYS A 65 -12.14 8.82 -3.90
CA LYS A 65 -12.09 7.82 -2.82
C LYS A 65 -10.67 7.57 -2.33
N ASN A 66 -9.71 7.41 -3.25
CA ASN A 66 -8.30 7.20 -2.90
C ASN A 66 -7.66 8.42 -2.25
N PHE A 67 -8.08 9.64 -2.62
CA PHE A 67 -7.63 10.86 -1.96
C PHE A 67 -8.02 10.88 -0.47
N PHE A 68 -9.29 10.59 -0.15
CA PHE A 68 -9.74 10.51 1.24
C PHE A 68 -9.12 9.31 1.98
N LEU A 69 -8.94 8.18 1.30
CA LEU A 69 -8.22 7.03 1.86
C LEU A 69 -6.79 7.41 2.25
N ALA A 70 -6.05 8.09 1.38
CA ALA A 70 -4.68 8.53 1.67
C ALA A 70 -4.61 9.42 2.90
N ILE A 71 -5.51 10.40 3.03
CA ILE A 71 -5.61 11.26 4.23
C ILE A 71 -5.85 10.42 5.48
N LYS A 72 -6.80 9.47 5.43
CA LYS A 72 -7.12 8.59 6.56
C LYS A 72 -5.92 7.72 6.97
N VAL A 73 -5.21 7.13 6.01
CA VAL A 73 -4.06 6.26 6.25
C VAL A 73 -2.90 7.04 6.85
N ILE A 74 -2.54 8.19 6.27
CA ILE A 74 -1.44 9.02 6.78
C ILE A 74 -1.74 9.46 8.21
N LYS A 75 -2.95 9.98 8.49
CA LYS A 75 -3.35 10.36 9.85
C LYS A 75 -3.25 9.19 10.84
N LYS A 76 -3.72 8.00 10.47
CA LYS A 76 -3.64 6.80 11.31
C LYS A 76 -2.19 6.42 11.62
N LEU A 77 -1.30 6.46 10.62
CA LEU A 77 0.09 6.06 10.78
C LEU A 77 0.95 7.10 11.51
N SER A 78 0.58 8.39 11.43
CA SER A 78 1.27 9.50 12.12
C SER A 78 0.88 9.65 13.59
N LEU A 79 -0.29 9.17 14.02
CA LEU A 79 -0.81 9.34 15.39
C LEU A 79 -0.50 8.15 16.33
N ILE A 80 -0.21 6.98 15.76
CA ILE A 80 0.32 5.79 16.46
C ILE A 80 1.86 5.91 16.43
#